data_AF-A0A3N0W9B8-F1
#
_entry.id   AF-A0A3N0W9B8-F1
#
_cell.length_a   1.000
_cell.length_b   1.000
_cell.length_c   1.000
_cell.angle_alpha   90.00
_cell.angle_beta   90.00
_cell.angle_gamma   90.00
#
_symmetry.space_group_name_H-M   'P 1'
#
loop_
_entity.id
_entity.type
_entity.pdbx_description
1 polymer ?
#
loop_
_entity_poly.entity_id
_entity_poly.type
_entity_poly.pdbx_seq_one_letter_code
_entity_poly.pdbx_strand_id
1 'polypeptide(L)'
;MKKIVFFFLLFYSSIAYSQDYKVLAQRVCDSLKAFNTSDSIKLYGKETEFIGKELLKYMENLPETEIDENSTNYFNVFQYKVKRELIRNCSLKLNNNYSFFLFTQIVDFDNTFTYQQYQSLKNKIVEIRKINKIDILILEVDNFYPYKDITEYSFEILNNWDNHSNSQNGKMILVFSKDLREIRFSTTYIARKSIPDDFLQKLIDDQIVNNFRQEKFYEGVLVSLEEIDKYLKK
;
A
#
# COMPACT_ATOMS: atom_id res chain seq x y z
N MET A 1 -59.59 15.61 -24.34
CA MET A 1 -58.39 15.00 -24.96
C MET A 1 -57.16 15.51 -24.23
N LYS A 2 -56.60 14.72 -23.29
CA LYS A 2 -55.35 15.04 -22.57
C LYS A 2 -54.18 14.42 -23.34
N LYS A 3 -53.24 15.24 -23.82
CA LYS A 3 -51.98 14.76 -24.38
C LYS A 3 -51.04 14.42 -23.22
N ILE A 4 -50.80 13.14 -23.02
CA ILE A 4 -49.72 12.62 -22.17
C ILE A 4 -48.46 12.67 -23.03
N VAL A 5 -47.55 13.58 -22.72
CA VAL A 5 -46.19 13.56 -23.28
C VAL A 5 -45.37 12.64 -22.39
N PHE A 6 -44.98 11.51 -22.95
CA PHE A 6 -44.12 10.52 -22.32
C PHE A 6 -42.74 11.16 -22.11
N PHE A 7 -42.40 11.46 -20.85
CA PHE A 7 -41.06 11.87 -20.46
C PHE A 7 -40.18 10.63 -20.58
N PHE A 8 -39.44 10.50 -21.69
CA PHE A 8 -38.37 9.53 -21.80
C PHE A 8 -37.31 9.92 -20.76
N LEU A 9 -37.34 9.24 -19.60
CA LEU A 9 -36.20 9.17 -18.71
C LEU A 9 -35.09 8.45 -19.49
N LEU A 10 -34.26 9.25 -20.17
CA LEU A 10 -32.95 8.80 -20.61
C LEU A 10 -32.21 8.40 -19.33
N PHE A 11 -32.06 7.08 -19.16
CA PHE A 11 -31.12 6.51 -18.21
C PHE A 11 -29.76 7.16 -18.47
N TYR A 12 -29.38 8.11 -17.63
CA TYR A 12 -27.99 8.51 -17.43
C TYR A 12 -27.27 7.34 -16.76
N SER A 13 -26.96 6.30 -17.53
CA SER A 13 -25.96 5.30 -17.14
C SER A 13 -24.70 5.57 -17.96
N SER A 14 -24.12 6.73 -17.75
CA SER A 14 -22.86 7.12 -18.40
C SER A 14 -21.80 7.27 -17.32
N ILE A 15 -20.92 6.28 -17.26
CA ILE A 15 -19.57 6.33 -16.68
C ILE A 15 -19.48 6.36 -15.14
N ALA A 16 -19.91 5.28 -14.49
CA ALA A 16 -19.45 4.94 -13.12
C ALA A 16 -18.68 3.60 -13.08
N TYR A 17 -18.58 2.90 -14.21
CA TYR A 17 -18.00 1.54 -14.28
C TYR A 17 -16.46 1.51 -14.45
N SER A 18 -15.80 2.64 -14.72
CA SER A 18 -14.35 2.64 -14.99
C SER A 18 -13.46 2.79 -13.76
N GLN A 19 -14.03 2.98 -12.56
CA GLN A 19 -13.28 3.34 -11.35
C GLN A 19 -13.25 2.28 -10.24
N ASP A 20 -13.80 1.09 -10.50
CA ASP A 20 -13.64 -0.04 -9.58
C ASP A 20 -12.32 -0.77 -9.86
N TYR A 21 -11.48 -0.92 -8.83
CA TYR A 21 -10.22 -1.67 -8.87
C TYR A 21 -10.42 -3.10 -9.38
N LYS A 22 -11.58 -3.73 -9.13
CA LYS A 22 -11.92 -5.07 -9.64
C LYS A 22 -12.11 -5.07 -11.15
N VAL A 23 -12.76 -4.04 -11.69
CA VAL A 23 -12.98 -3.90 -13.14
C VAL A 23 -11.64 -3.68 -13.84
N LEU A 24 -10.75 -2.87 -13.26
CA LEU A 24 -9.39 -2.70 -13.78
C LEU A 24 -8.62 -4.02 -13.73
N ALA A 25 -8.61 -4.71 -12.58
CA ALA A 25 -7.93 -6.00 -12.43
C ALA A 25 -8.44 -7.04 -13.44
N GLN A 26 -9.76 -7.12 -13.67
CA GLN A 26 -10.34 -8.03 -14.65
C GLN A 26 -9.88 -7.71 -16.07
N ARG A 27 -9.95 -6.43 -16.48
CA ARG A 27 -9.51 -5.98 -17.80
C ARG A 27 -8.02 -6.25 -18.04
N VAL A 28 -7.20 -5.96 -17.05
CA VAL A 28 -5.77 -6.26 -17.07
C VAL A 28 -5.58 -7.77 -17.22
N CYS A 29 -6.26 -8.58 -16.41
CA CYS A 29 -6.16 -10.03 -16.50
C CYS A 29 -6.53 -10.58 -17.89
N ASP A 30 -7.62 -10.11 -18.48
CA ASP A 30 -8.06 -10.55 -19.81
C ASP A 30 -7.06 -10.19 -20.90
N SER A 31 -6.41 -9.02 -20.78
CA SER A 31 -5.37 -8.58 -21.72
C SER A 31 -4.10 -9.44 -21.59
N LEU A 32 -3.71 -9.78 -20.36
CA LEU A 32 -2.52 -10.57 -20.09
C LEU A 32 -2.64 -12.03 -20.56
N LYS A 33 -3.85 -12.60 -20.64
CA LYS A 33 -4.07 -13.95 -21.23
C LYS A 33 -3.59 -14.06 -22.69
N ALA A 34 -3.54 -12.95 -23.42
CA ALA A 34 -3.06 -12.92 -24.79
C ALA A 34 -1.52 -12.97 -24.89
N PHE A 35 -0.80 -12.82 -23.77
CA PHE A 35 0.67 -12.83 -23.78
C PHE A 35 1.17 -14.28 -23.83
N ASN A 36 1.74 -14.68 -24.96
CA ASN A 36 2.32 -16.01 -25.16
C ASN A 36 3.83 -15.92 -25.46
N THR A 37 4.66 -16.42 -24.54
CA THR A 37 6.09 -16.63 -24.78
C THR A 37 6.60 -17.75 -23.88
N SER A 38 7.54 -18.56 -24.39
CA SER A 38 8.19 -19.62 -23.62
C SER A 38 9.25 -19.09 -22.65
N ASP A 39 9.73 -17.86 -22.87
CA ASP A 39 10.67 -17.16 -21.98
C ASP A 39 9.92 -16.49 -20.82
N SER A 40 10.06 -17.07 -19.62
CA SER A 40 9.39 -16.60 -18.40
C SER A 40 9.87 -15.22 -17.92
N ILE A 41 11.13 -14.86 -18.17
CA ILE A 41 11.67 -13.55 -17.76
C ILE A 41 11.11 -12.46 -18.67
N LYS A 42 11.10 -12.72 -19.98
CA LYS A 42 10.53 -11.79 -20.97
C LYS A 42 9.01 -11.65 -20.80
N LEU A 43 8.32 -12.72 -20.41
CA LEU A 43 6.90 -12.67 -20.06
C LEU A 43 6.68 -11.73 -18.88
N TYR A 44 7.38 -11.96 -17.77
CA TYR A 44 7.28 -11.15 -16.55
C TYR A 44 7.51 -9.66 -16.80
N GLY A 45 8.54 -9.32 -17.60
CA GLY A 45 8.83 -7.93 -17.96
C GLY A 45 7.68 -7.27 -18.73
N LYS A 46 7.10 -7.97 -19.72
CA LYS A 46 5.95 -7.48 -20.49
C LYS A 46 4.70 -7.31 -19.64
N GLU A 47 4.41 -8.27 -18.77
CA GLU A 47 3.26 -8.21 -17.85
C GLU A 47 3.40 -7.02 -16.90
N THR A 48 4.58 -6.86 -16.30
CA THR A 48 4.90 -5.75 -15.38
C THR A 48 4.73 -4.39 -16.05
N GLU A 49 5.29 -4.22 -17.26
CA GLU A 49 5.18 -2.99 -18.04
C GLU A 49 3.73 -2.68 -18.41
N PHE A 50 2.97 -3.69 -18.83
CA PHE A 50 1.56 -3.52 -19.20
C PHE A 50 0.70 -3.12 -17.99
N ILE A 51 0.83 -3.81 -16.86
CA ILE A 51 0.12 -3.48 -15.61
C ILE A 51 0.43 -2.03 -15.20
N GLY A 52 1.71 -1.64 -15.23
CA GLY A 52 2.13 -0.27 -14.91
C GLY A 52 1.47 0.77 -15.82
N LYS A 53 1.40 0.53 -17.13
CA LYS A 53 0.71 1.43 -18.08
C LYS A 53 -0.79 1.53 -17.81
N GLU A 54 -1.46 0.43 -17.50
CA GLU A 54 -2.89 0.44 -17.20
C GLU A 54 -3.20 1.17 -15.89
N LEU A 55 -2.35 0.99 -14.86
CA LEU A 55 -2.41 1.78 -13.63
C LEU A 55 -2.20 3.27 -13.92
N LEU A 56 -1.20 3.66 -14.71
CA LEU A 56 -0.96 5.06 -15.06
C LEU A 56 -2.15 5.68 -15.81
N LYS A 57 -2.71 4.98 -16.80
CA LYS A 57 -3.93 5.43 -17.50
C LYS A 57 -5.10 5.63 -16.56
N TYR A 58 -5.26 4.75 -15.56
CA TYR A 58 -6.27 4.92 -14.55
C TYR A 58 -6.07 6.23 -13.78
N MET A 59 -4.84 6.47 -13.34
CA MET A 59 -4.49 7.67 -12.57
C MET A 59 -4.73 8.97 -13.33
N GLU A 60 -4.41 9.00 -14.63
CA GLU A 60 -4.60 10.16 -15.51
C GLU A 60 -6.08 10.50 -15.74
N ASN A 61 -7.00 9.55 -15.50
CA ASN A 61 -8.43 9.69 -15.76
C ASN A 61 -9.28 9.65 -14.48
N LEU A 62 -8.67 9.81 -13.31
CA LEU A 62 -9.44 9.93 -12.07
C LEU A 62 -10.24 11.24 -12.09
N PRO A 63 -11.53 11.22 -11.68
CA PRO A 63 -12.31 12.42 -11.58
C PRO A 63 -11.76 13.25 -10.43
N GLU A 64 -11.76 14.57 -10.58
CA GLU A 64 -11.37 15.49 -9.51
C GLU A 64 -12.15 15.23 -8.20
N THR A 65 -13.36 14.67 -8.28
CA THR A 65 -14.18 14.32 -7.12
C THR A 65 -13.69 13.10 -6.33
N GLU A 66 -12.84 12.24 -6.90
CA GLU A 66 -12.19 11.13 -6.18
C GLU A 66 -10.78 11.48 -5.69
N ILE A 67 -10.26 12.66 -6.08
CA ILE A 67 -9.01 13.19 -5.55
C ILE A 67 -9.32 13.75 -4.16
N ASP A 68 -9.26 12.87 -3.15
CA ASP A 68 -9.35 13.28 -1.75
C ASP A 68 -8.14 14.15 -1.33
N GLU A 69 -8.19 14.71 -0.13
CA GLU A 69 -7.07 15.51 0.43
C GLU A 69 -5.73 14.72 0.42
N ASN A 70 -5.78 13.39 0.39
CA ASN A 70 -4.63 12.50 0.42
C ASN A 70 -4.56 11.57 -0.80
N SER A 71 -4.70 12.13 -2.00
CA SER A 71 -4.75 11.38 -3.25
C SER A 71 -3.60 10.37 -3.40
N THR A 72 -2.44 10.68 -2.83
CA THR A 72 -1.30 9.74 -2.77
C THR A 72 -1.58 8.45 -2.01
N ASN A 73 -2.32 8.50 -0.89
CA ASN A 73 -2.75 7.30 -0.17
C ASN A 73 -3.81 6.53 -0.96
N TYR A 74 -4.78 7.24 -1.56
CA TYR A 74 -5.77 6.62 -2.43
C TYR A 74 -5.08 5.78 -3.52
N PHE A 75 -4.08 6.33 -4.21
CA PHE A 75 -3.33 5.60 -5.23
C PHE A 75 -2.57 4.40 -4.68
N ASN A 76 -1.92 4.55 -3.53
CA ASN A 76 -1.27 3.43 -2.85
C ASN A 76 -2.28 2.30 -2.60
N VAL A 77 -3.38 2.58 -1.90
CA VAL A 77 -4.42 1.59 -1.57
C VAL A 77 -5.03 0.98 -2.83
N PHE A 78 -5.33 1.79 -3.85
CA PHE A 78 -5.88 1.35 -5.12
C PHE A 78 -4.95 0.32 -5.80
N GLN A 79 -3.65 0.63 -5.91
CA GLN A 79 -2.67 -0.30 -6.49
C GLN A 79 -2.61 -1.63 -5.71
N TYR A 80 -2.61 -1.59 -4.38
CA TYR A 80 -2.64 -2.81 -3.58
C TYR A 80 -3.90 -3.63 -3.83
N LYS A 81 -5.07 -2.99 -3.90
CA LYS A 81 -6.35 -3.66 -4.17
C LYS A 81 -6.35 -4.31 -5.56
N VAL A 82 -5.89 -3.61 -6.59
CA VAL A 82 -5.71 -4.18 -7.94
C VAL A 82 -4.79 -5.40 -7.92
N LYS A 83 -3.64 -5.31 -7.24
CA LYS A 83 -2.70 -6.44 -7.13
C LYS A 83 -3.35 -7.66 -6.48
N ARG A 84 -4.05 -7.47 -5.36
CA ARG A 84 -4.74 -8.57 -4.66
C ARG A 84 -5.80 -9.23 -5.54
N GLU A 85 -6.57 -8.45 -6.30
CA GLU A 85 -7.55 -9.01 -7.23
C GLU A 85 -6.91 -9.73 -8.43
N LEU A 86 -5.79 -9.21 -8.95
CA LEU A 86 -5.01 -9.90 -9.99
C LEU A 86 -4.49 -11.25 -9.48
N ILE A 87 -3.92 -11.30 -8.28
CA ILE A 87 -3.45 -12.56 -7.67
C ILE A 87 -4.61 -13.53 -7.45
N ARG A 88 -5.79 -13.03 -7.07
CA ARG A 88 -6.97 -13.87 -6.79
C ARG A 88 -7.59 -14.46 -8.05
N ASN A 89 -7.79 -13.63 -9.08
CA ASN A 89 -8.65 -13.98 -10.20
C ASN A 89 -7.89 -14.22 -11.50
N CYS A 90 -6.59 -13.91 -11.53
CA CYS A 90 -5.76 -14.11 -12.71
C CYS A 90 -4.75 -15.22 -12.49
N SER A 91 -4.89 -16.34 -13.22
CA SER A 91 -4.00 -17.51 -13.16
C SER A 91 -2.58 -17.26 -13.70
N LEU A 92 -2.16 -16.01 -13.76
CA LEU A 92 -0.83 -15.63 -14.20
C LEU A 92 0.16 -15.95 -13.09
N LYS A 93 1.33 -16.46 -13.48
CA LYS A 93 2.49 -16.56 -12.60
C LYS A 93 3.11 -15.18 -12.40
N LEU A 94 2.31 -14.18 -12.01
CA LEU A 94 2.84 -12.98 -11.42
C LEU A 94 3.58 -13.46 -10.18
N ASN A 95 4.91 -13.54 -10.27
CA ASN A 95 5.70 -13.78 -9.10
C ASN A 95 5.29 -12.69 -8.09
N ASN A 96 5.11 -13.05 -6.81
CA ASN A 96 4.73 -12.09 -5.75
C ASN A 96 5.65 -10.84 -5.72
N ASN A 97 6.80 -10.95 -6.40
CA ASN A 97 7.84 -9.97 -6.66
C ASN A 97 7.49 -8.80 -7.60
N TYR A 98 6.24 -8.64 -8.06
CA TYR A 98 5.85 -7.38 -8.70
C TYR A 98 6.06 -6.23 -7.71
N SER A 99 7.04 -5.38 -8.04
CA SER A 99 7.50 -4.26 -7.22
C SER A 99 6.41 -3.20 -7.08
N PHE A 100 6.22 -2.71 -5.86
CA PHE A 100 5.24 -1.69 -5.56
C PHE A 100 5.79 -0.30 -5.85
N PHE A 101 5.16 0.44 -6.76
CA PHE A 101 5.40 1.88 -6.88
C PHE A 101 4.59 2.61 -5.82
N LEU A 102 5.19 2.86 -4.66
CA LEU A 102 4.53 3.64 -3.62
C LEU A 102 4.74 5.13 -3.86
N PHE A 103 3.64 5.88 -3.98
CA PHE A 103 3.68 7.34 -4.06
C PHE A 103 4.12 7.98 -2.74
N THR A 104 3.84 7.30 -1.63
CA THR A 104 4.23 7.71 -0.28
C THR A 104 4.51 6.50 0.60
N GLN A 105 5.21 6.74 1.71
CA GLN A 105 5.65 5.73 2.68
C GLN A 105 4.54 5.25 3.64
N ILE A 106 3.30 5.67 3.41
CA ILE A 106 2.17 5.28 4.24
C ILE A 106 1.09 4.74 3.30
N VAL A 107 0.54 3.60 3.67
CA VAL A 107 -0.60 2.99 3.02
C VAL A 107 -1.62 2.73 4.12
N ASP A 108 -2.74 3.43 4.04
CA ASP A 108 -3.79 3.46 5.05
C ASP A 108 -5.11 3.05 4.38
N PHE A 109 -5.46 1.77 4.51
CA PHE A 109 -6.59 1.14 3.79
C PHE A 109 -7.93 1.71 4.24
N ASP A 110 -8.04 2.00 5.53
CA ASP A 110 -9.28 2.36 6.18
C ASP A 110 -9.41 3.87 6.44
N ASN A 111 -8.48 4.68 5.94
CA ASN A 111 -8.39 6.12 6.28
C ASN A 111 -8.35 6.32 7.80
N THR A 112 -7.55 5.51 8.47
CA THR A 112 -7.30 5.51 9.91
C THR A 112 -6.75 6.86 10.38
N PHE A 113 -5.94 7.53 9.54
CA PHE A 113 -5.35 8.81 9.86
C PHE A 113 -6.11 9.95 9.19
N THR A 114 -6.37 11.02 9.95
CA THR A 114 -6.79 12.29 9.33
C THR A 114 -5.69 12.81 8.39
N TYR A 115 -6.03 13.71 7.48
CA TYR A 115 -5.04 14.33 6.59
C TYR A 115 -3.86 14.94 7.36
N GLN A 116 -4.12 15.67 8.45
CA GLN A 116 -3.08 16.30 9.26
C GLN A 116 -2.19 15.26 9.96
N GLN A 117 -2.79 14.20 10.50
CA GLN A 117 -2.07 13.09 11.12
C GLN A 117 -1.19 12.38 10.10
N TYR A 118 -1.72 12.10 8.91
CA TYR A 118 -0.99 11.49 7.82
C TYR A 118 0.23 12.32 7.40
N GLN A 119 0.05 13.64 7.20
CA GLN A 119 1.17 14.53 6.86
C GLN A 119 2.21 14.60 7.99
N SER A 120 1.76 14.60 9.25
CA SER A 120 2.65 14.55 10.42
C SER A 120 3.52 13.28 10.42
N LEU A 121 2.92 12.10 10.26
CA LEU A 121 3.64 10.83 10.18
C LEU A 121 4.61 10.80 9.00
N LYS A 122 4.17 11.26 7.82
CA LYS A 122 5.00 11.34 6.62
C LYS A 122 6.22 12.23 6.84
N ASN A 123 6.03 13.40 7.44
CA ASN A 123 7.13 14.31 7.75
C ASN A 123 8.14 13.68 8.71
N LYS A 124 7.66 12.96 9.73
CA LYS A 124 8.52 12.24 10.67
C LYS A 124 9.34 11.14 9.99
N ILE A 125 8.71 10.35 9.11
CA ILE A 125 9.40 9.32 8.31
C ILE A 125 10.50 9.95 7.44
N VAL A 126 10.21 11.08 6.79
CA VAL A 126 11.18 11.80 5.95
C VAL A 126 12.35 12.33 6.78
N GLU A 127 12.10 12.82 8.00
CA GLU A 127 13.15 13.25 8.94
C GLU A 127 14.10 12.08 9.26
N ILE A 128 13.55 10.95 9.69
CA ILE A 128 14.32 9.74 10.05
C ILE A 128 15.15 9.27 8.87
N ARG A 129 14.58 9.24 7.66
CA ARG A 129 15.32 8.86 6.44
C ARG A 129 16.50 9.77 6.19
N LYS A 130 16.33 11.10 6.31
CA LYS A 130 17.40 12.07 6.01
C LYS A 130 18.57 11.92 6.98
N ILE A 131 18.28 11.80 8.27
CA ILE A 131 19.26 11.78 9.36
C ILE A 131 19.88 10.39 9.51
N ASN A 132 19.05 9.35 9.66
CA ASN A 132 19.48 8.03 10.11
C ASN A 132 19.68 7.02 8.97
N LYS A 133 19.41 7.40 7.71
CA LYS A 133 19.51 6.52 6.52
C LYS A 133 18.66 5.24 6.62
N ILE A 134 17.53 5.34 7.31
CA ILE A 134 16.52 4.28 7.39
C ILE A 134 15.27 4.70 6.63
N ASP A 135 14.89 3.88 5.66
CA ASP A 135 13.65 4.01 4.92
C ASP A 135 12.55 3.26 5.68
N ILE A 136 11.50 3.97 6.07
CA ILE A 136 10.36 3.41 6.83
C ILE A 136 9.13 3.38 5.92
N LEU A 137 8.41 2.26 5.93
CA LEU A 137 7.09 2.08 5.34
C LEU A 137 6.08 1.76 6.45
N ILE A 138 4.90 2.37 6.40
CA ILE A 138 3.77 2.07 7.28
C ILE A 138 2.64 1.53 6.43
N LEU A 139 2.08 0.39 6.84
CA LEU A 139 1.06 -0.34 6.09
C LEU A 139 -0.05 -0.79 7.05
N GLU A 140 -1.15 -0.04 7.04
CA GLU A 140 -2.41 -0.42 7.67
C GLU A 140 -3.25 -1.18 6.63
N VAL A 141 -3.67 -2.40 6.97
CA VAL A 141 -4.38 -3.30 6.05
C VAL A 141 -5.52 -4.07 6.73
N ASP A 142 -6.55 -4.35 5.95
CA ASP A 142 -7.70 -5.19 6.31
C ASP A 142 -7.34 -6.68 6.48
N ASN A 143 -6.38 -7.20 5.71
CA ASN A 143 -5.92 -8.59 5.80
C ASN A 143 -4.53 -8.79 5.18
N PHE A 144 -4.00 -10.00 5.34
CA PHE A 144 -2.69 -10.41 4.83
C PHE A 144 -2.74 -11.19 3.52
N TYR A 145 -3.87 -11.23 2.80
CA TYR A 145 -3.95 -11.96 1.53
C TYR A 145 -2.90 -11.43 0.52
N PRO A 146 -2.20 -12.29 -0.23
CA PRO A 146 -2.34 -13.76 -0.34
C PRO A 146 -1.49 -14.58 0.65
N TYR A 147 -0.86 -13.93 1.61
CA TYR A 147 0.09 -14.54 2.53
C TYR A 147 -0.62 -15.13 3.75
N LYS A 148 0.02 -16.10 4.40
CA LYS A 148 -0.59 -16.86 5.49
C LYS A 148 -0.76 -16.06 6.80
N ASP A 149 0.17 -15.14 7.07
CA ASP A 149 0.26 -14.40 8.32
C ASP A 149 0.99 -13.06 8.12
N ILE A 150 0.96 -12.20 9.15
CA ILE A 150 1.62 -10.89 9.13
C ILE A 150 3.14 -10.98 8.96
N THR A 151 3.76 -12.09 9.37
CA THR A 151 5.21 -12.26 9.28
C THR A 151 5.62 -12.42 7.83
N GLU A 152 5.04 -13.39 7.13
CA GLU A 152 5.25 -13.58 5.70
C GLU A 152 4.85 -12.34 4.91
N TYR A 153 3.68 -11.76 5.20
CA TYR A 153 3.21 -10.53 4.57
C TYR A 153 4.24 -9.40 4.68
N SER A 154 4.68 -9.09 5.91
CA SER A 154 5.60 -7.97 6.15
C SER A 154 6.95 -8.14 5.45
N PHE A 155 7.51 -9.36 5.43
CA PHE A 155 8.78 -9.62 4.75
C PHE A 155 8.65 -9.57 3.23
N GLU A 156 7.58 -10.11 2.68
CA GLU A 156 7.32 -10.12 1.25
C GLU A 156 7.08 -8.71 0.70
N ILE A 157 6.33 -7.87 1.43
CA ILE A 157 6.20 -6.46 1.06
C ILE A 157 7.56 -5.74 1.20
N LEU A 158 8.29 -5.94 2.30
CA LEU A 158 9.57 -5.27 2.53
C LEU A 158 10.63 -5.60 1.46
N ASN A 159 10.69 -6.87 1.03
CA ASN A 159 11.63 -7.34 0.02
C ASN A 159 11.29 -6.78 -1.38
N ASN A 160 10.01 -6.65 -1.67
CA ASN A 160 9.51 -6.18 -2.97
C ASN A 160 9.23 -4.68 -3.02
N TRP A 161 9.50 -3.97 -1.91
CA TRP A 161 9.39 -2.53 -1.85
C TRP A 161 10.60 -1.88 -2.54
N ASP A 162 10.44 -1.55 -3.82
CA ASP A 162 11.33 -0.61 -4.51
C ASP A 162 10.90 0.81 -4.17
N ASN A 163 11.69 1.48 -3.36
CA ASN A 163 11.46 2.87 -2.98
C ASN A 163 12.28 3.85 -3.81
N HIS A 164 12.84 3.38 -4.94
CA HIS A 164 13.76 4.10 -5.81
C HIS A 164 14.86 4.85 -5.03
N SER A 165 15.24 4.32 -3.86
CA SER A 165 16.22 4.93 -2.96
C SER A 165 17.62 4.39 -3.19
N ASN A 166 18.59 5.09 -2.60
CA ASN A 166 19.96 4.63 -2.54
C ASN A 166 20.01 3.24 -1.87
N SER A 167 20.56 2.25 -2.57
CA SER A 167 20.63 0.84 -2.15
C SER A 167 21.39 0.61 -0.82
N GLN A 168 22.00 1.66 -0.27
CA GLN A 168 22.74 1.66 0.98
C GLN A 168 21.88 1.90 2.23
N ASN A 169 20.67 2.47 2.10
CA ASN A 169 19.80 2.71 3.25
C ASN A 169 19.27 1.40 3.83
N GLY A 170 19.13 1.34 5.16
CA GLY A 170 18.35 0.28 5.80
C GLY A 170 16.86 0.46 5.49
N LYS A 171 16.08 -0.62 5.43
CA LYS A 171 14.62 -0.55 5.25
C LYS A 171 13.90 -1.20 6.42
N MET A 172 12.79 -0.59 6.82
CA MET A 172 11.89 -1.03 7.86
C MET A 172 10.46 -0.90 7.38
N ILE A 173 9.60 -1.84 7.78
CA ILE A 173 8.15 -1.75 7.61
C ILE A 173 7.47 -1.94 8.96
N LEU A 174 6.45 -1.14 9.21
CA LEU A 174 5.42 -1.37 10.23
C LEU A 174 4.15 -1.83 9.52
N VAL A 175 3.72 -3.05 9.78
CA VAL A 175 2.43 -3.57 9.30
C VAL A 175 1.49 -3.69 10.48
N PHE A 176 0.24 -3.26 10.33
CA PHE A 176 -0.81 -3.57 11.30
C PHE A 176 -2.18 -3.74 10.64
N SER A 177 -3.06 -4.47 11.32
CA SER A 177 -4.46 -4.63 10.96
C SER A 177 -5.33 -4.39 12.19
N LYS A 178 -6.30 -3.48 12.07
CA LYS A 178 -7.25 -3.18 13.16
C LYS A 178 -8.19 -4.35 13.41
N ASP A 179 -8.65 -4.99 12.33
CA ASP A 179 -9.60 -6.10 12.38
C ASP A 179 -8.95 -7.37 12.94
N LEU A 180 -7.74 -7.70 12.48
CA LEU A 180 -7.00 -8.87 12.96
C LEU A 180 -6.30 -8.61 14.30
N ARG A 181 -6.18 -7.33 14.72
CA ARG A 181 -5.47 -6.88 15.93
C ARG A 181 -4.02 -7.37 15.98
N GLU A 182 -3.39 -7.46 14.82
CA GLU A 182 -2.00 -7.87 14.65
C GLU A 182 -1.15 -6.68 14.23
N ILE A 183 0.09 -6.65 14.72
CA ILE A 183 1.07 -5.61 14.43
C ILE A 183 2.47 -6.23 14.39
N ARG A 184 3.29 -5.74 13.46
CA ARG A 184 4.66 -6.22 13.30
C ARG A 184 5.57 -5.17 12.70
N PHE A 185 6.77 -5.06 13.27
CA PHE A 185 7.92 -4.49 12.57
C PHE A 185 8.70 -5.58 11.85
N SER A 186 9.17 -5.28 10.63
CA SER A 186 10.16 -6.09 9.91
C SER A 186 11.24 -5.19 9.35
N THR A 187 12.49 -5.65 9.41
CA THR A 187 13.69 -4.89 9.03
C THR A 187 14.56 -5.67 8.05
N THR A 188 15.23 -4.95 7.14
CA THR A 188 16.31 -5.54 6.34
C THR A 188 17.56 -5.70 7.20
N TYR A 189 18.51 -6.51 6.73
CA TYR A 189 19.78 -6.73 7.42
C TYR A 189 20.52 -5.42 7.76
N ILE A 190 20.49 -4.42 6.86
CA ILE A 190 21.14 -3.12 7.11
C ILE A 190 20.45 -2.38 8.25
N ALA A 191 19.10 -2.31 8.26
CA ALA A 191 18.36 -1.63 9.32
C ALA A 191 18.51 -2.36 10.67
N ARG A 192 18.50 -3.70 10.68
CA ARG A 192 18.61 -4.50 11.90
C ARG A 192 19.91 -4.27 12.68
N LYS A 193 21.00 -3.90 12.00
CA LYS A 193 22.27 -3.54 12.66
C LYS A 193 22.15 -2.30 13.54
N SER A 194 21.28 -1.36 13.16
CA SER A 194 21.07 -0.10 13.89
C SER A 194 19.84 -0.14 14.78
N ILE A 195 18.86 -1.00 14.50
CA ILE A 195 17.61 -1.11 15.25
C ILE A 195 17.29 -2.61 15.48
N PRO A 196 17.68 -3.17 16.64
CA PRO A 196 17.49 -4.59 16.92
C PRO A 196 16.02 -4.99 17.05
N ASP A 197 15.71 -6.24 16.70
CA ASP A 197 14.34 -6.77 16.74
C ASP A 197 13.73 -6.73 18.17
N ASP A 198 14.53 -6.99 19.21
CA ASP A 198 14.07 -6.94 20.61
C ASP A 198 13.62 -5.53 21.04
N PHE A 199 14.30 -4.48 20.54
CA PHE A 199 13.88 -3.10 20.79
C PHE A 199 12.54 -2.80 20.14
N LEU A 200 12.34 -3.27 18.89
CA LEU A 200 11.08 -3.07 18.16
C LEU A 200 9.93 -3.86 18.78
N GLN A 201 10.19 -5.08 19.25
CA GLN A 201 9.19 -5.87 19.96
C GLN A 201 8.77 -5.20 21.27
N LYS A 202 9.74 -4.71 22.05
CA LYS A 202 9.46 -3.93 23.26
C LYS A 202 8.63 -2.68 22.96
N LEU A 203 8.93 -1.99 21.85
CA LEU A 203 8.18 -0.81 21.44
C LEU A 203 6.72 -1.12 21.10
N ILE A 204 6.47 -2.26 20.42
CA ILE A 204 5.12 -2.77 20.18
C ILE A 204 4.40 -2.99 21.51
N ASP A 205 5.01 -3.76 22.42
CA ASP A 205 4.37 -4.20 23.66
C ASP A 205 4.10 -3.04 24.63
N ASP A 206 5.08 -2.15 24.80
CA ASP A 206 5.04 -1.09 25.79
C ASP A 206 4.31 0.17 25.31
N GLN A 207 4.37 0.49 24.01
CA GLN A 207 3.82 1.74 23.46
C GLN A 207 2.65 1.53 22.53
N ILE A 208 2.83 0.71 21.48
CA ILE A 208 1.85 0.65 20.39
C ILE A 208 0.57 -0.06 20.84
N VAL A 209 0.70 -1.25 21.44
CA VAL A 209 -0.45 -2.05 21.91
C VAL A 209 -1.29 -1.26 22.91
N ASN A 210 -0.67 -0.48 23.79
CA ASN A 210 -1.38 0.34 24.78
C ASN A 210 -2.22 1.46 24.15
N ASN A 211 -1.71 2.09 23.09
CA ASN A 211 -2.46 3.10 22.34
C ASN A 211 -3.55 2.47 21.45
N PHE A 212 -3.23 1.38 20.75
CA PHE A 212 -4.16 0.71 19.83
C PHE A 212 -5.36 0.10 20.56
N ARG A 213 -5.18 -0.37 21.80
CA ARG A 213 -6.30 -0.81 22.67
C ARG A 213 -7.31 0.31 22.98
N GLN A 214 -6.90 1.56 22.85
CA GLN A 214 -7.74 2.75 23.06
C GLN A 214 -8.14 3.39 21.72
N GLU A 215 -7.95 2.70 20.59
CA GLU A 215 -8.18 3.19 19.24
C GLU A 215 -7.36 4.45 18.87
N LYS A 216 -6.28 4.70 19.60
CA LYS A 216 -5.33 5.81 19.38
C LYS A 216 -4.24 5.42 18.39
N PHE A 217 -4.63 5.10 17.16
CA PHE A 217 -3.72 4.54 16.16
C PHE A 217 -2.63 5.54 15.75
N TYR A 218 -2.99 6.80 15.52
CA TYR A 218 -2.03 7.86 15.19
C TYR A 218 -0.98 8.03 16.29
N GLU A 219 -1.39 8.11 17.55
CA GLU A 219 -0.51 8.29 18.70
C GLU A 219 0.43 7.10 18.86
N GLY A 220 -0.08 5.87 18.72
CA GLY A 220 0.73 4.67 18.80
C GLY A 220 1.82 4.64 17.72
N VAL A 221 1.47 5.00 16.48
CA VAL A 221 2.42 5.07 15.37
C VAL A 221 3.42 6.21 15.57
N LEU A 222 2.97 7.42 15.92
CA LEU A 222 3.84 8.58 16.11
C LEU A 222 4.87 8.34 17.21
N VAL A 223 4.43 7.89 18.39
CA VAL A 223 5.32 7.57 19.52
C VAL A 223 6.35 6.52 19.11
N SER A 224 5.96 5.53 18.30
CA SER A 224 6.90 4.53 17.81
C SER A 224 7.99 5.14 16.92
N LEU A 225 7.63 6.06 16.02
CA LEU A 225 8.60 6.77 15.16
C LEU A 225 9.52 7.68 15.97
N GLU A 226 9.00 8.35 17.01
CA GLU A 226 9.78 9.20 17.89
C GLU A 226 10.80 8.41 18.72
N GLU A 227 10.41 7.27 19.29
CA GLU A 227 11.34 6.42 20.04
C GLU A 227 12.38 5.75 19.13
N ILE A 228 12.01 5.37 17.91
CA ILE A 228 12.97 4.89 16.88
C ILE A 228 14.00 5.99 16.56
N ASP A 229 13.54 7.21 16.26
CA ASP A 229 14.42 8.33 15.94
C ASP A 229 15.38 8.66 17.09
N LYS A 230 14.86 8.68 18.32
CA LYS A 230 15.65 8.87 19.53
C LYS A 230 16.66 7.75 19.77
N TYR A 231 16.29 6.49 19.48
CA TYR A 231 17.19 5.36 19.61
C TYR A 231 18.37 5.46 18.62
N LEU A 232 18.09 5.85 17.38
CA LEU A 232 19.08 5.98 16.30
C LEU A 232 20.07 7.15 16.48
N LYS A 233 19.70 8.17 17.27
CA LYS A 233 20.54 9.34 17.56
C LYS A 233 21.55 9.11 18.70
N LYS A 234 21.52 7.95 19.37
CA LYS A 234 22.44 7.58 20.45
C LYS A 234 23.73 6.97 19.90
#